data_AF-A0A2E7MCR6-F1
#
_entry.id   AF-A0A2E7MCR6-F1
#
_cell.length_a   1.000
_cell.length_b   1.000
_cell.length_c   1.000
_cell.angle_alpha   90.00
_cell.angle_beta   90.00
_cell.angle_gamma   90.00
#
_symmetry.space_group_name_H-M   'P 1'
#
loop_
_entity.id
_entity.type
_entity.pdbx_description
1 polymer ?
#
loop_
_entity_poly.entity_id
_entity_poly.type
_entity_poly.pdbx_seq_one_letter_code
_entity_poly.pdbx_strand_id
1 'polypeptide(L)'
;DDDTADDDDSADDDDTADDDDSADDDDSTDNDSDGVAAALDCDDDNPAIGSDAGNGVSVDCAGLDCQTILAEGYSTGDGMYWIDPQSSDSPSEVWCDMTTSGGGWTRIVDLNFATDSCPSGWEGHPDYDLCYRGATSSGNESTTFTSLGVSYDEVRGEVSAYQFGSMNSFGFALGDLESHYCDGLSLTQGAPGSREHVFTYTIGLGTTLSGLYPYDTCPQHGGSPTIPADVGTDYLCDSGNTSSSLGYVYYPTALFGNQSFERQLPSVGTDDIEARLMSNEPSAQEGIYVEAISLFVRASVGHSGDDDDSAGDDDDSAGH
;
A
#
# COMPACT_ATOMS: atom_id res chain seq x y z
N ASP A 1 12.65 103.06 16.67
CA ASP A 1 12.65 103.06 15.20
C ASP A 1 13.74 102.07 14.79
N ASP A 2 13.49 100.82 14.43
CA ASP A 2 12.31 100.02 14.08
C ASP A 2 12.89 98.57 13.99
N ASP A 3 12.50 97.62 14.83
CA ASP A 3 11.58 96.48 14.56
C ASP A 3 11.89 95.68 13.26
N THR A 4 12.46 94.47 13.36
CA THR A 4 11.85 93.11 13.52
C THR A 4 11.14 92.62 12.23
N ALA A 5 11.75 91.63 11.56
CA ALA A 5 11.33 90.22 11.49
C ALA A 5 10.31 89.98 10.35
N ASP A 6 10.79 89.33 9.27
CA ASP A 6 9.98 88.86 8.14
C ASP A 6 9.42 87.47 8.48
N ASP A 7 8.09 87.39 8.62
CA ASP A 7 7.27 86.18 8.62
C ASP A 7 6.23 86.26 7.46
N ASP A 8 5.99 85.09 6.86
CA ASP A 8 4.75 84.54 6.29
C ASP A 8 4.08 85.09 5.00
N ASP A 9 4.00 84.18 4.01
CA ASP A 9 2.78 83.41 3.66
C ASP A 9 2.45 83.30 2.15
N SER A 10 2.34 82.04 1.70
CA SER A 10 1.29 81.45 0.83
C SER A 10 1.83 80.52 -0.26
N ALA A 11 1.93 79.24 0.07
CA ALA A 11 1.91 78.14 -0.89
C ALA A 11 1.18 76.95 -0.24
N ASP A 12 -0.15 76.98 -0.33
CA ASP A 12 -0.98 75.78 -0.32
C ASP A 12 -1.09 75.29 -1.76
N ASP A 13 -0.60 74.09 -2.02
CA ASP A 13 -1.36 73.06 -2.74
C ASP A 13 -0.73 71.71 -2.36
N ASP A 14 -1.40 71.07 -1.40
CA ASP A 14 -1.38 69.64 -1.15
C ASP A 14 -1.78 68.92 -2.44
N ASP A 15 -0.83 68.20 -3.03
CA ASP A 15 -1.08 66.97 -3.76
C ASP A 15 0.24 66.18 -3.66
N THR A 16 0.47 65.61 -2.48
CA THR A 16 1.27 64.38 -2.41
C THR A 16 0.50 63.37 -3.25
N ALA A 17 0.97 63.18 -4.48
CA ALA A 17 0.64 62.00 -5.25
C ALA A 17 0.98 60.79 -4.37
N ASP A 18 -0.03 60.27 -3.69
CA ASP A 18 -0.12 58.84 -3.39
C ASP A 18 -0.19 58.17 -4.77
N ASP A 19 0.97 58.05 -5.41
CA ASP A 19 1.24 56.95 -6.32
C ASP A 19 1.31 55.71 -5.43
N ASP A 20 0.12 55.27 -4.97
CA ASP A 20 -0.16 53.94 -4.46
C ASP A 20 -0.12 52.97 -5.64
N ASP A 21 1.03 52.91 -6.30
CA ASP A 21 1.43 51.84 -7.21
C ASP A 21 2.00 50.69 -6.38
N SER A 22 1.27 50.28 -5.33
CA SER A 22 1.48 48.99 -4.65
C SER A 22 1.00 47.80 -5.50
N ALA A 23 0.76 48.02 -6.79
CA ALA A 23 0.29 47.01 -7.75
C ALA A 23 1.41 46.49 -8.66
N ASP A 24 2.65 46.52 -8.17
CA ASP A 24 3.83 45.94 -8.83
C ASP A 24 4.53 44.93 -7.88
N ASP A 25 3.73 44.13 -7.15
CA ASP A 25 4.17 42.76 -6.82
C ASP A 25 3.98 41.94 -8.10
N ASP A 26 4.92 42.13 -9.04
CA ASP A 26 5.31 41.07 -9.99
C ASP A 26 5.98 39.96 -9.18
N ASP A 27 5.20 39.32 -8.29
CA ASP A 27 5.52 37.98 -7.86
C ASP A 27 5.15 37.07 -9.01
N SER A 28 6.07 36.93 -9.96
CA SER A 28 6.02 35.95 -11.05
C SER A 28 5.87 34.48 -10.57
N THR A 29 5.58 34.27 -9.29
CA THR A 29 5.43 32.99 -8.61
C THR A 29 4.11 32.84 -7.86
N ASP A 30 3.10 33.69 -8.03
CA ASP A 30 1.71 33.50 -7.52
C ASP A 30 0.73 33.77 -8.68
N ASN A 31 0.34 32.72 -9.42
CA ASN A 31 -0.38 32.88 -10.69
C ASN A 31 -1.88 33.20 -10.52
N ASP A 32 -2.49 32.80 -9.41
CA ASP A 32 -3.90 33.05 -9.13
C ASP A 32 -4.15 34.24 -8.17
N SER A 33 -3.06 34.81 -7.64
CA SER A 33 -3.03 35.98 -6.77
C SER A 33 -3.79 35.77 -5.46
N ASP A 34 -3.78 34.56 -4.91
CA ASP A 34 -4.37 34.25 -3.60
C ASP A 34 -3.45 34.61 -2.41
N GLY A 35 -2.17 34.94 -2.70
CA GLY A 35 -1.15 35.30 -1.72
C GLY A 35 -0.31 34.12 -1.23
N VAL A 36 -0.42 32.94 -1.85
CA VAL A 36 0.42 31.77 -1.67
C VAL A 36 1.31 31.62 -2.89
N ALA A 37 2.62 31.46 -2.68
CA ALA A 37 3.52 31.20 -3.80
C ALA A 37 3.24 29.83 -4.41
N ALA A 38 3.31 29.71 -5.74
CA ALA A 38 3.20 28.52 -6.57
C ALA A 38 3.97 27.30 -6.07
N ALA A 39 5.05 27.50 -5.33
CA ALA A 39 5.84 26.41 -4.75
C ALA A 39 5.18 25.76 -3.52
N LEU A 40 4.24 26.47 -2.88
CA LEU A 40 3.47 26.05 -1.72
C LEU A 40 2.00 25.82 -2.06
N ASP A 41 1.60 26.16 -3.28
CA ASP A 41 0.28 25.94 -3.83
C ASP A 41 0.28 24.74 -4.78
N CYS A 42 -0.51 23.73 -4.45
CA CYS A 42 -0.71 22.57 -5.32
C CYS A 42 -1.41 22.93 -6.63
N ASP A 43 -2.19 24.01 -6.66
CA ASP A 43 -2.97 24.46 -7.81
C ASP A 43 -2.96 26.00 -7.88
N ASP A 44 -1.79 26.54 -8.22
CA ASP A 44 -1.52 27.98 -8.40
C ASP A 44 -2.35 28.65 -9.53
N ASP A 45 -3.24 27.90 -10.19
CA ASP A 45 -4.23 28.42 -11.15
C ASP A 45 -5.62 28.63 -10.50
N ASN A 46 -5.79 28.33 -9.20
CA ASN A 46 -7.07 28.25 -8.51
C ASN A 46 -7.03 28.83 -7.07
N PRO A 47 -7.51 30.08 -6.87
CA PRO A 47 -7.28 30.84 -5.63
C PRO A 47 -8.18 30.40 -4.45
N ALA A 48 -8.83 29.25 -4.58
CA ALA A 48 -9.54 28.55 -3.50
C ALA A 48 -8.67 27.46 -2.87
N ILE A 49 -7.58 27.10 -3.53
CA ILE A 49 -6.52 26.21 -3.08
C ILE A 49 -5.33 27.13 -2.76
N GLY A 50 -4.65 26.88 -1.65
CA GLY A 50 -3.57 27.75 -1.18
C GLY A 50 -2.43 26.90 -0.64
N SER A 51 -1.99 27.12 0.61
CA SER A 51 -0.81 26.47 1.21
C SER A 51 -0.94 24.96 1.54
N ASP A 52 -1.77 24.24 0.80
CA ASP A 52 -2.24 22.88 1.03
C ASP A 52 -1.52 21.85 0.12
N ALA A 53 -0.37 22.21 -0.45
CA ALA A 53 0.40 21.36 -1.37
C ALA A 53 0.56 19.92 -0.88
N GLY A 54 0.00 18.97 -1.64
CA GLY A 54 0.18 17.53 -1.41
C GLY A 54 -0.54 16.96 -0.18
N ASN A 55 -1.46 17.69 0.45
CA ASN A 55 -2.14 17.24 1.67
C ASN A 55 -3.12 16.06 1.49
N GLY A 56 -3.43 15.70 0.23
CA GLY A 56 -4.31 14.60 -0.14
C GLY A 56 -5.81 14.87 0.01
N VAL A 57 -6.25 16.12 0.19
CA VAL A 57 -7.69 16.45 0.39
C VAL A 57 -8.49 16.56 -0.91
N SER A 58 -7.83 16.85 -2.03
CA SER A 58 -8.43 17.04 -3.35
C SER A 58 -7.57 16.41 -4.44
N VAL A 59 -8.15 16.26 -5.62
CA VAL A 59 -7.43 15.80 -6.81
C VAL A 59 -6.24 16.71 -7.12
N ASP A 60 -6.41 18.02 -6.99
CA ASP A 60 -5.38 19.00 -7.31
C ASP A 60 -4.26 19.04 -6.25
N CYS A 61 -4.56 18.66 -5.00
CA CYS A 61 -3.59 18.60 -3.89
C CYS A 61 -3.27 17.17 -3.46
N ALA A 62 -3.21 16.24 -4.41
CA ALA A 62 -2.89 14.86 -4.13
C ALA A 62 -1.48 14.72 -3.52
N GLY A 63 -1.35 13.96 -2.44
CA GLY A 63 -0.04 13.61 -1.88
C GLY A 63 0.66 12.55 -2.72
N LEU A 64 1.96 12.33 -2.51
CA LEU A 64 2.66 11.26 -3.22
C LEU A 64 2.06 9.88 -2.87
N ASP A 65 1.87 9.63 -1.58
CA ASP A 65 1.20 8.45 -1.05
C ASP A 65 0.69 8.72 0.38
N CYS A 66 0.02 7.74 0.98
CA CYS A 66 -0.49 7.86 2.34
C CYS A 66 0.61 8.08 3.39
N GLN A 67 1.83 7.57 3.16
CA GLN A 67 2.94 7.69 4.09
C GLN A 67 3.49 9.13 4.10
N THR A 68 3.62 9.75 2.93
CA THR A 68 4.01 11.16 2.80
C THR A 68 2.98 12.08 3.45
N ILE A 69 1.69 11.91 3.15
CA ILE A 69 0.59 12.68 3.76
C ILE A 69 0.64 12.61 5.29
N LEU A 70 0.92 11.42 5.83
CA LEU A 70 1.05 11.24 7.28
C LEU A 70 2.31 11.90 7.84
N ALA A 71 3.45 11.73 7.18
CA ALA A 71 4.74 12.25 7.63
C ALA A 71 4.79 13.78 7.67
N GLU A 72 4.12 14.43 6.71
CA GLU A 72 4.03 15.89 6.61
C GLU A 72 2.98 16.50 7.57
N GLY A 73 2.22 15.66 8.27
CA GLY A 73 1.26 16.10 9.29
C GLY A 73 -0.11 16.47 8.73
N TYR A 74 -0.41 16.12 7.48
CA TYR A 74 -1.70 16.39 6.82
C TYR A 74 -2.78 15.33 7.11
N SER A 75 -2.43 14.24 7.80
CA SER A 75 -3.40 13.22 8.19
C SER A 75 -4.54 13.76 9.06
N THR A 76 -5.77 13.50 8.63
CA THR A 76 -7.00 13.74 9.38
C THR A 76 -7.57 12.45 10.03
N GLY A 77 -6.80 11.36 10.00
CA GLY A 77 -7.19 10.02 10.44
C GLY A 77 -7.37 9.03 9.28
N ASP A 78 -7.83 7.82 9.57
CA ASP A 78 -8.11 6.80 8.54
C ASP A 78 -9.25 7.26 7.63
N GLY A 79 -9.08 7.13 6.31
CA GLY A 79 -10.07 7.63 5.37
C GLY A 79 -9.62 7.63 3.92
N MET A 80 -10.43 8.26 3.06
CA MET A 80 -10.08 8.48 1.67
C MET A 80 -9.16 9.70 1.54
N TYR A 81 -8.11 9.57 0.73
CA TYR A 81 -7.19 10.63 0.36
C TYR A 81 -6.89 10.53 -1.13
N TRP A 82 -6.49 11.65 -1.73
CA TRP A 82 -5.99 11.71 -3.09
C TRP A 82 -4.48 11.51 -3.11
N ILE A 83 -4.02 10.60 -3.97
CA ILE A 83 -2.59 10.34 -4.18
C ILE A 83 -2.20 10.38 -5.67
N ASP A 84 -0.98 10.81 -5.96
CA ASP A 84 -0.33 10.68 -7.28
C ASP A 84 1.12 10.15 -7.12
N PRO A 85 1.28 8.83 -6.95
CA PRO A 85 2.59 8.21 -6.67
C PRO A 85 3.65 8.42 -7.74
N GLN A 86 3.23 8.75 -8.96
CA GLN A 86 4.11 8.85 -10.12
C GLN A 86 4.28 10.30 -10.60
N SER A 87 3.70 11.28 -9.89
CA SER A 87 3.68 12.70 -10.26
C SER A 87 3.32 12.89 -11.74
N SER A 88 2.21 12.27 -12.13
CA SER A 88 1.82 12.02 -13.52
C SER A 88 0.59 12.82 -13.96
N ASP A 89 0.14 13.77 -13.14
CA ASP A 89 -1.10 14.54 -13.32
C ASP A 89 -2.32 13.62 -13.49
N SER A 90 -2.26 12.43 -12.90
CA SER A 90 -3.36 11.46 -12.90
C SER A 90 -3.67 10.96 -11.48
N PRO A 91 -4.05 11.85 -10.56
CA PRO A 91 -4.27 11.47 -9.18
C PRO A 91 -5.47 10.54 -9.03
N SER A 92 -5.43 9.72 -7.98
CA SER A 92 -6.48 8.76 -7.66
C SER A 92 -6.85 8.82 -6.19
N GLU A 93 -8.13 8.58 -5.91
CA GLU A 93 -8.62 8.51 -4.54
C GLU A 93 -8.42 7.10 -3.99
N VAL A 94 -7.73 6.98 -2.85
CA VAL A 94 -7.42 5.71 -2.17
C VAL A 94 -7.78 5.78 -0.70
N TRP A 95 -7.97 4.62 -0.09
CA TRP A 95 -8.12 4.55 1.36
C TRP A 95 -6.75 4.46 2.03
N CYS A 96 -6.45 5.41 2.91
CA CYS A 96 -5.29 5.41 3.76
C CYS A 96 -5.65 4.95 5.17
N ASP A 97 -4.89 3.99 5.69
CA ASP A 97 -4.86 3.67 7.12
C ASP A 97 -3.70 4.45 7.76
N MET A 98 -4.06 5.45 8.54
CA MET A 98 -3.20 6.43 9.18
C MET A 98 -2.94 6.11 10.65
N THR A 99 -3.44 4.98 11.17
CA THR A 99 -3.37 4.66 12.61
C THR A 99 -2.66 3.35 12.92
N THR A 100 -2.90 2.30 12.15
CA THR A 100 -2.39 0.96 12.45
C THR A 100 -0.88 0.88 12.23
N SER A 101 -0.15 0.38 13.23
CA SER A 101 1.31 0.20 13.17
C SER A 101 2.06 1.46 12.73
N GLY A 102 1.59 2.63 13.20
CA GLY A 102 2.17 3.92 12.86
C GLY A 102 1.55 4.62 11.64
N GLY A 103 0.60 3.99 10.94
CA GLY A 103 -0.14 4.60 9.83
C GLY A 103 0.63 4.66 8.50
N GLY A 104 0.13 5.46 7.56
CA GLY A 104 0.77 5.69 6.26
C GLY A 104 0.54 4.57 5.25
N TRP A 105 -0.40 3.67 5.53
CA TRP A 105 -0.68 2.51 4.69
C TRP A 105 -1.63 2.85 3.55
N THR A 106 -1.16 2.72 2.31
CA THR A 106 -1.97 2.84 1.10
C THR A 106 -2.67 1.52 0.81
N ARG A 107 -4.02 1.50 0.79
CA ARG A 107 -4.78 0.30 0.43
C ARG A 107 -4.79 0.09 -1.09
N ILE A 108 -4.14 -0.97 -1.54
CA ILE A 108 -4.04 -1.34 -2.97
C ILE A 108 -5.01 -2.46 -3.37
N VAL A 109 -5.52 -3.21 -2.40
CA VAL A 109 -6.55 -4.24 -2.62
C VAL A 109 -7.56 -4.19 -1.49
N ASP A 110 -8.84 -4.27 -1.85
CA ASP A 110 -9.95 -4.47 -0.93
C ASP A 110 -11.06 -5.22 -1.68
N LEU A 111 -11.03 -6.54 -1.63
CA LEU A 111 -11.96 -7.40 -2.36
C LEU A 111 -12.68 -8.32 -1.38
N ASN A 112 -14.01 -8.34 -1.47
CA ASN A 112 -14.88 -9.29 -0.81
C ASN A 112 -15.73 -10.00 -1.85
N PHE A 113 -15.47 -11.29 -2.09
CA PHE A 113 -16.06 -12.05 -3.18
C PHE A 113 -17.52 -12.46 -2.94
N ALA A 114 -18.11 -12.09 -1.79
CA ALA A 114 -19.56 -12.05 -1.61
C ALA A 114 -20.23 -10.98 -2.50
N THR A 115 -19.51 -9.93 -2.87
CA THR A 115 -20.02 -8.80 -3.66
C THR A 115 -19.19 -8.49 -4.89
N ASP A 116 -17.88 -8.72 -4.83
CA ASP A 116 -16.94 -8.43 -5.90
C ASP A 116 -16.73 -9.65 -6.81
N SER A 117 -16.42 -9.38 -8.07
CA SER A 117 -16.08 -10.45 -9.02
C SER A 117 -14.65 -10.94 -8.79
N CYS A 118 -14.41 -12.23 -9.04
CA CYS A 118 -13.07 -12.77 -9.02
C CYS A 118 -12.17 -12.05 -10.03
N PRO A 119 -10.92 -11.73 -9.65
CA PRO A 119 -9.97 -11.11 -10.56
C PRO A 119 -9.57 -12.08 -11.67
N SER A 120 -9.02 -11.55 -12.76
CA SER A 120 -8.59 -12.36 -13.90
C SER A 120 -7.56 -13.43 -13.47
N GLY A 121 -7.76 -14.66 -13.93
CA GLY A 121 -6.94 -15.81 -13.56
C GLY A 121 -7.57 -16.66 -12.45
N TRP A 122 -8.43 -16.08 -11.61
CA TRP A 122 -9.24 -16.84 -10.67
C TRP A 122 -10.65 -17.06 -11.22
N GLU A 123 -11.29 -18.13 -10.75
CA GLU A 123 -12.64 -18.50 -11.14
C GLU A 123 -13.60 -18.31 -9.97
N GLY A 124 -14.83 -17.85 -10.24
CA GLY A 124 -15.89 -17.84 -9.25
C GLY A 124 -16.41 -19.27 -8.99
N HIS A 125 -16.51 -19.65 -7.73
CA HIS A 125 -17.02 -20.96 -7.37
C HIS A 125 -18.53 -21.06 -7.72
N PRO A 126 -19.01 -22.17 -8.34
CA PRO A 126 -20.39 -22.26 -8.80
C PRO A 126 -21.44 -22.28 -7.67
N ASP A 127 -21.06 -22.76 -6.49
CA ASP A 127 -21.96 -22.96 -5.35
C ASP A 127 -21.73 -22.00 -4.17
N TYR A 128 -20.64 -21.22 -4.18
CA TYR A 128 -20.23 -20.36 -3.07
C TYR A 128 -19.75 -19.02 -3.60
N ASP A 129 -19.99 -17.93 -2.86
CA ASP A 129 -19.50 -16.60 -3.22
C ASP A 129 -18.00 -16.46 -2.86
N LEU A 130 -17.18 -17.28 -3.50
CA LEU A 130 -15.74 -17.44 -3.24
C LEU A 130 -14.99 -17.55 -4.57
N CYS A 131 -13.72 -17.14 -4.57
CA CYS A 131 -12.81 -17.35 -5.68
C CYS A 131 -11.94 -18.57 -5.47
N TYR A 132 -11.70 -19.33 -6.53
CA TYR A 132 -10.87 -20.52 -6.48
C TYR A 132 -10.08 -20.73 -7.77
N ARG A 133 -9.25 -21.75 -7.75
CA ARG A 133 -8.53 -22.26 -8.90
C ARG A 133 -9.36 -23.35 -9.59
N GLY A 134 -9.80 -23.16 -10.83
CA GLY A 134 -10.58 -24.16 -11.59
C GLY A 134 -9.77 -25.21 -12.36
N ALA A 135 -8.45 -25.27 -12.17
CA ALA A 135 -7.56 -26.13 -12.96
C ALA A 135 -7.72 -27.65 -12.73
N THR A 136 -7.53 -28.43 -13.80
CA THR A 136 -7.72 -29.90 -13.84
C THR A 136 -6.45 -30.74 -13.60
N SER A 137 -5.33 -30.09 -13.30
CA SER A 137 -4.03 -30.72 -12.99
C SER A 137 -3.43 -30.07 -11.74
N SER A 138 -2.22 -30.42 -11.34
CA SER A 138 -1.44 -29.62 -10.38
C SER A 138 -0.97 -28.30 -10.99
N GLY A 139 -0.56 -27.33 -10.15
CA GLY A 139 0.01 -26.07 -10.58
C GLY A 139 -0.53 -24.86 -9.83
N ASN A 140 -0.52 -23.70 -10.50
CA ASN A 140 -1.01 -22.44 -9.95
C ASN A 140 -1.89 -21.70 -10.96
N GLU A 141 -2.78 -20.86 -10.44
CA GLU A 141 -3.46 -19.80 -11.19
C GLU A 141 -3.15 -18.47 -10.51
N SER A 142 -2.77 -17.47 -11.30
CA SER A 142 -2.29 -16.19 -10.78
C SER A 142 -3.16 -15.02 -11.18
N THR A 143 -3.22 -14.03 -10.30
CA THR A 143 -3.69 -12.68 -10.57
C THR A 143 -2.64 -11.69 -10.09
N THR A 144 -2.69 -10.46 -10.59
CA THR A 144 -1.80 -9.38 -10.20
C THR A 144 -2.62 -8.21 -9.69
N PHE A 145 -2.18 -7.65 -8.56
CA PHE A 145 -2.76 -6.46 -7.95
C PHE A 145 -1.79 -5.30 -8.09
N THR A 146 -2.28 -4.21 -8.67
CA THR A 146 -1.42 -3.06 -8.92
C THR A 146 -0.96 -2.41 -7.62
N SER A 147 0.31 -2.01 -7.56
CA SER A 147 0.84 -1.15 -6.48
C SER A 147 0.34 0.29 -6.58
N LEU A 148 -0.41 0.64 -7.64
CA LEU A 148 -0.76 2.01 -8.03
C LEU A 148 0.47 2.88 -8.36
N GLY A 149 1.64 2.27 -8.54
CA GLY A 149 2.92 2.98 -8.70
C GLY A 149 3.51 3.47 -7.38
N VAL A 150 2.90 3.17 -6.23
CA VAL A 150 3.46 3.51 -4.92
C VAL A 150 4.81 2.83 -4.76
N SER A 151 5.81 3.58 -4.31
CA SER A 151 7.10 3.03 -3.91
C SER A 151 6.98 2.48 -2.49
N TYR A 152 7.26 1.19 -2.30
CA TYR A 152 7.08 0.53 -1.02
C TYR A 152 8.16 -0.50 -0.72
N ASP A 153 8.38 -0.74 0.56
CA ASP A 153 9.15 -1.86 1.10
C ASP A 153 8.46 -2.48 2.32
N GLU A 154 7.28 -2.01 2.71
CA GLU A 154 6.44 -2.64 3.71
C GLU A 154 5.12 -3.07 3.08
N VAL A 155 4.72 -4.32 3.34
CA VAL A 155 3.43 -4.88 2.92
C VAL A 155 2.69 -5.39 4.13
N ARG A 156 1.40 -5.05 4.19
CA ARG A 156 0.47 -5.60 5.17
C ARG A 156 -0.69 -6.25 4.44
N GLY A 157 -1.17 -7.38 4.93
CA GLY A 157 -2.28 -8.05 4.30
C GLY A 157 -3.12 -8.90 5.23
N GLU A 158 -4.37 -9.09 4.82
CA GLU A 158 -5.34 -9.98 5.44
C GLU A 158 -6.05 -10.77 4.32
N VAL A 159 -6.29 -12.06 4.59
CA VAL A 159 -7.01 -12.95 3.71
C VAL A 159 -7.99 -13.75 4.56
N SER A 160 -9.22 -13.93 4.08
CA SER A 160 -10.14 -14.95 4.58
C SER A 160 -10.31 -16.02 3.51
N ALA A 161 -10.18 -17.29 3.89
CA ALA A 161 -10.29 -18.39 2.95
C ALA A 161 -10.79 -19.69 3.62
N TYR A 162 -11.15 -20.65 2.79
CA TYR A 162 -11.67 -21.95 3.22
C TYR A 162 -10.90 -23.10 2.59
N GLN A 163 -10.91 -24.23 3.29
CA GLN A 163 -10.35 -25.48 2.80
C GLN A 163 -11.40 -26.26 1.99
N PHE A 164 -10.97 -26.76 0.83
CA PHE A 164 -11.60 -27.90 0.17
C PHE A 164 -10.60 -29.05 0.08
N GLY A 165 -11.04 -30.26 0.41
CA GLY A 165 -10.25 -31.46 0.17
C GLY A 165 -9.03 -31.63 1.08
N SER A 166 -7.99 -32.26 0.51
CA SER A 166 -6.85 -32.81 1.25
C SER A 166 -5.55 -32.01 1.12
N MET A 167 -5.63 -30.68 1.28
CA MET A 167 -4.48 -29.77 1.19
C MET A 167 -3.27 -30.24 2.01
N ASN A 168 -2.05 -30.08 1.50
CA ASN A 168 -0.83 -30.65 2.07
C ASN A 168 0.11 -29.62 2.71
N SER A 169 -0.33 -28.42 3.04
CA SER A 169 0.55 -27.34 3.50
C SER A 169 1.74 -27.13 2.53
N PHE A 170 2.97 -27.44 2.96
CA PHE A 170 4.18 -27.50 2.10
C PHE A 170 4.63 -28.94 1.77
N GLY A 171 3.94 -29.97 2.28
CA GLY A 171 4.44 -31.35 2.43
C GLY A 171 4.76 -32.11 1.14
N PHE A 172 4.03 -31.84 0.06
CA PHE A 172 4.26 -32.46 -1.24
C PHE A 172 4.82 -31.51 -2.30
N ALA A 173 4.94 -30.24 -1.93
CA ALA A 173 5.27 -29.20 -2.87
C ALA A 173 6.79 -29.03 -2.93
N LEU A 174 7.36 -29.54 -4.01
CA LEU A 174 8.80 -29.52 -4.26
C LEU A 174 9.15 -28.30 -5.10
N GLY A 175 9.92 -27.37 -4.53
CA GLY A 175 10.58 -26.34 -5.32
C GLY A 175 10.85 -25.04 -4.60
N ASP A 176 11.14 -24.04 -5.40
CA ASP A 176 11.38 -22.65 -5.03
C ASP A 176 10.12 -21.80 -5.31
N LEU A 177 10.26 -20.49 -5.18
CA LEU A 177 9.19 -19.53 -5.46
C LEU A 177 8.65 -19.59 -6.90
N GLU A 178 9.36 -20.20 -7.84
CA GLU A 178 8.91 -20.35 -9.23
C GLU A 178 8.01 -21.58 -9.44
N SER A 179 7.89 -22.42 -8.42
CA SER A 179 7.02 -23.61 -8.41
C SER A 179 5.71 -23.38 -7.65
N HIS A 180 4.83 -24.38 -7.64
CA HIS A 180 3.65 -24.42 -6.76
C HIS A 180 4.05 -25.03 -5.40
N TYR A 181 4.90 -24.31 -4.66
CA TYR A 181 5.62 -24.80 -3.48
C TYR A 181 4.75 -24.95 -2.21
N CYS A 182 3.45 -24.67 -2.28
CA CYS A 182 2.50 -24.97 -1.22
C CYS A 182 1.10 -25.19 -1.79
N ASP A 183 0.23 -25.78 -0.97
CA ASP A 183 -1.21 -25.78 -1.23
C ASP A 183 -1.83 -24.62 -0.46
N GLY A 184 -2.33 -23.63 -1.20
CA GLY A 184 -2.82 -22.37 -0.63
C GLY A 184 -2.63 -21.17 -1.55
N LEU A 185 -2.42 -20.00 -0.95
CA LEU A 185 -2.21 -18.71 -1.60
C LEU A 185 -0.79 -18.20 -1.31
N SER A 186 -0.03 -17.88 -2.36
CA SER A 186 1.26 -17.18 -2.26
C SER A 186 1.12 -15.76 -2.78
N LEU A 187 1.68 -14.81 -2.03
CA LEU A 187 1.91 -13.43 -2.45
C LEU A 187 3.40 -13.26 -2.78
N THR A 188 3.69 -12.76 -3.96
CA THR A 188 5.06 -12.47 -4.43
C THR A 188 5.09 -11.16 -5.20
N GLN A 189 6.26 -10.51 -5.24
CA GLN A 189 6.53 -9.43 -6.19
C GLN A 189 7.61 -9.87 -7.19
N GLY A 190 7.82 -9.06 -8.23
CA GLY A 190 8.80 -9.33 -9.27
C GLY A 190 8.32 -10.33 -10.34
N ALA A 191 9.06 -10.36 -11.45
CA ALA A 191 8.73 -11.19 -12.61
C ALA A 191 9.08 -12.68 -12.37
N PRO A 192 8.47 -13.62 -13.14
CA PRO A 192 8.88 -15.02 -13.13
C PRO A 192 10.39 -15.20 -13.38
N GLY A 193 11.04 -15.96 -12.50
CA GLY A 193 12.49 -16.20 -12.47
C GLY A 193 13.26 -15.26 -11.55
N SER A 194 12.61 -14.23 -11.01
CA SER A 194 13.15 -13.29 -10.03
C SER A 194 12.13 -12.93 -8.96
N ARG A 195 11.19 -13.85 -8.67
CA ARG A 195 10.16 -13.59 -7.67
C ARG A 195 10.78 -13.41 -6.31
N GLU A 196 10.21 -12.45 -5.60
CA GLU A 196 10.50 -12.21 -4.20
C GLU A 196 9.27 -12.54 -3.37
N HIS A 197 9.50 -13.23 -2.24
CA HIS A 197 8.44 -13.65 -1.35
C HIS A 197 7.91 -12.48 -0.52
N VAL A 198 6.58 -12.31 -0.51
CA VAL A 198 5.90 -11.36 0.37
C VAL A 198 5.29 -12.09 1.56
N PHE A 199 4.37 -13.03 1.29
CA PHE A 199 3.71 -13.80 2.34
C PHE A 199 3.03 -15.06 1.77
N THR A 200 2.85 -16.09 2.59
CA THR A 200 2.11 -17.31 2.20
C THR A 200 0.98 -17.63 3.17
N TYR A 201 -0.21 -17.92 2.65
CA TYR A 201 -1.29 -18.57 3.38
C TYR A 201 -1.41 -20.00 2.88
N THR A 202 -1.10 -20.99 3.71
CA THR A 202 -1.13 -22.40 3.30
C THR A 202 -2.09 -23.21 4.16
N ILE A 203 -2.70 -24.24 3.58
CA ILE A 203 -3.71 -25.04 4.27
C ILE A 203 -3.17 -26.45 4.45
N GLY A 204 -3.14 -26.93 5.69
CA GLY A 204 -2.73 -28.28 6.02
C GLY A 204 -3.88 -29.29 5.98
N LEU A 205 -3.50 -30.56 6.05
CA LEU A 205 -4.41 -31.69 5.85
C LEU A 205 -5.50 -31.81 6.93
N GLY A 206 -5.15 -31.45 8.17
CA GLY A 206 -6.03 -31.49 9.32
C GLY A 206 -5.35 -31.05 10.60
N THR A 207 -6.14 -30.71 11.62
CA THR A 207 -5.61 -30.27 12.92
C THR A 207 -5.21 -31.42 13.85
N THR A 208 -5.60 -32.66 13.53
CA THR A 208 -5.31 -33.86 14.36
C THR A 208 -4.48 -34.93 13.66
N LEU A 209 -3.90 -34.60 12.50
CA LEU A 209 -3.31 -35.58 11.57
C LEU A 209 -1.78 -35.65 11.61
N SER A 210 -1.11 -34.82 12.42
CA SER A 210 0.36 -34.77 12.50
C SER A 210 1.03 -36.10 12.86
N GLY A 211 0.33 -36.99 13.58
CA GLY A 211 0.84 -38.32 13.91
C GLY A 211 0.94 -39.30 12.71
N LEU A 212 0.16 -39.07 11.65
CA LEU A 212 0.14 -39.90 10.44
C LEU A 212 0.75 -39.17 9.23
N TYR A 213 0.50 -37.87 9.14
CA TYR A 213 0.89 -37.00 8.03
C TYR A 213 1.65 -35.78 8.56
N PRO A 214 2.84 -35.97 9.17
CA PRO A 214 3.58 -34.88 9.79
C PRO A 214 3.99 -33.81 8.78
N TYR A 215 4.29 -34.19 7.54
CA TYR A 215 4.73 -33.25 6.50
C TYR A 215 3.58 -32.46 5.88
N ASP A 216 2.35 -32.97 5.95
CA ASP A 216 1.16 -32.34 5.32
C ASP A 216 0.34 -31.52 6.32
N THR A 217 0.72 -31.58 7.60
CA THR A 217 0.04 -30.91 8.70
C THR A 217 0.76 -29.62 9.03
N CYS A 218 0.02 -28.55 9.32
CA CYS A 218 0.62 -27.29 9.72
C CYS A 218 1.47 -27.40 10.99
N PRO A 219 2.56 -26.62 11.10
CA PRO A 219 3.44 -26.64 12.28
C PRO A 219 2.71 -26.37 13.60
N GLN A 220 1.73 -25.46 13.60
CA GLN A 220 0.92 -25.15 14.77
C GLN A 220 0.08 -26.34 15.28
N HIS A 221 -0.20 -27.31 14.42
CA HIS A 221 -0.92 -28.55 14.74
C HIS A 221 0.02 -29.75 14.98
N GLY A 222 1.30 -29.47 15.25
CA GLY A 222 2.33 -30.47 15.52
C GLY A 222 2.92 -31.12 14.26
N GLY A 223 2.64 -30.58 13.08
CA GLY A 223 3.31 -30.99 11.85
C GLY A 223 4.75 -30.48 11.76
N SER A 224 5.47 -31.00 10.78
CA SER A 224 6.85 -30.63 10.46
C SER A 224 7.07 -30.60 8.93
N PRO A 225 6.29 -29.80 8.17
CA PRO A 225 6.53 -29.60 6.75
C PRO A 225 7.93 -29.04 6.51
N THR A 226 8.47 -29.30 5.31
CA THR A 226 9.70 -28.63 4.85
C THR A 226 9.31 -27.29 4.25
N ILE A 227 9.62 -26.20 4.94
CA ILE A 227 9.28 -24.84 4.50
C ILE A 227 10.43 -24.32 3.61
N PRO A 228 10.13 -23.76 2.42
CA PRO A 228 11.16 -23.12 1.58
C PRO A 228 11.91 -22.02 2.33
N ALA A 229 13.21 -21.91 2.10
CA ALA A 229 14.06 -20.94 2.82
C ALA A 229 13.61 -19.50 2.57
N ASP A 230 13.16 -19.19 1.35
CA ASP A 230 12.67 -17.86 0.96
C ASP A 230 11.35 -17.48 1.66
N VAL A 231 10.54 -18.48 2.06
CA VAL A 231 9.29 -18.26 2.82
C VAL A 231 9.58 -18.05 4.30
N GLY A 232 10.57 -18.76 4.84
CA GLY A 232 11.03 -18.59 6.22
C GLY A 232 9.90 -18.71 7.25
N THR A 233 9.61 -17.61 7.94
CA THR A 233 8.54 -17.50 8.94
C THR A 233 7.35 -16.68 8.48
N ASP A 234 7.38 -16.17 7.25
CA ASP A 234 6.41 -15.21 6.71
C ASP A 234 5.23 -15.95 6.08
N TYR A 235 4.57 -16.78 6.89
CA TYR A 235 3.39 -17.52 6.46
C TYR A 235 2.40 -17.75 7.60
N LEU A 236 1.15 -17.97 7.23
CA LEU A 236 0.13 -18.58 8.08
C LEU A 236 -0.21 -19.97 7.56
N CYS A 237 -0.39 -20.92 8.48
CA CYS A 237 -0.78 -22.28 8.14
C CYS A 237 -1.87 -22.78 9.08
N ASP A 238 -3.04 -23.13 8.54
CA ASP A 238 -4.12 -23.72 9.33
C ASP A 238 -4.88 -24.82 8.55
N SER A 239 -5.91 -25.42 9.15
CA SER A 239 -6.75 -26.43 8.50
C SER A 239 -8.18 -26.34 9.00
N GLY A 240 -9.14 -26.36 8.08
CA GLY A 240 -10.56 -26.49 8.38
C GLY A 240 -10.95 -27.92 8.78
N ASN A 241 -10.11 -28.92 8.47
CA ASN A 241 -10.36 -30.31 8.84
C ASN A 241 -9.96 -30.58 10.30
N THR A 242 -10.95 -30.61 11.20
CA THR A 242 -10.72 -30.94 12.62
C THR A 242 -10.87 -32.43 12.95
N SER A 243 -11.00 -33.28 11.93
CA SER A 243 -11.21 -34.72 12.06
C SER A 243 -9.93 -35.49 11.74
N SER A 244 -9.94 -36.79 12.06
CA SER A 244 -8.91 -37.74 11.60
C SER A 244 -9.23 -38.38 10.25
N SER A 245 -10.36 -38.01 9.64
CA SER A 245 -10.79 -38.53 8.34
C SER A 245 -10.41 -37.56 7.22
N LEU A 246 -10.02 -38.12 6.07
CA LEU A 246 -9.78 -37.39 4.83
C LEU A 246 -10.98 -37.50 3.91
N GLY A 247 -11.22 -36.46 3.11
CA GLY A 247 -12.27 -36.46 2.11
C GLY A 247 -12.24 -35.23 1.23
N TYR A 248 -12.81 -35.36 0.04
CA TYR A 248 -13.00 -34.29 -0.94
C TYR A 248 -14.27 -33.51 -0.59
N VAL A 249 -14.21 -32.78 0.52
CA VAL A 249 -15.32 -32.02 1.09
C VAL A 249 -14.92 -30.57 1.35
N TYR A 250 -15.90 -29.69 1.32
CA TYR A 250 -15.77 -28.30 1.74
C TYR A 250 -15.85 -28.20 3.27
N TYR A 251 -14.91 -27.49 3.88
CA TYR A 251 -14.88 -27.26 5.32
C TYR A 251 -15.35 -25.82 5.61
N PRO A 252 -16.55 -25.63 6.21
CA PRO A 252 -17.17 -24.32 6.38
C PRO A 252 -16.62 -23.54 7.59
N THR A 253 -15.32 -23.63 7.83
CA THR A 253 -14.61 -22.88 8.86
C THR A 253 -13.70 -21.89 8.16
N ALA A 254 -13.95 -20.60 8.35
CA ALA A 254 -13.09 -19.56 7.80
C ALA A 254 -11.70 -19.67 8.44
N LEU A 255 -10.69 -19.60 7.59
CA LEU A 255 -9.27 -19.59 7.96
C LEU A 255 -8.73 -18.18 7.75
N PHE A 256 -7.76 -17.80 8.59
CA PHE A 256 -6.96 -16.57 8.50
C PHE A 256 -7.67 -15.22 8.67
N GLY A 257 -8.99 -15.10 8.52
CA GLY A 257 -9.74 -13.82 8.56
C GLY A 257 -9.82 -13.08 9.91
N ASN A 258 -8.87 -13.30 10.83
CA ASN A 258 -8.61 -12.46 12.01
C ASN A 258 -7.10 -12.29 12.24
N GLN A 259 -6.30 -12.54 11.20
CA GLN A 259 -4.84 -12.55 11.25
C GLN A 259 -4.32 -11.70 10.10
N SER A 260 -3.67 -10.59 10.45
CA SER A 260 -2.89 -9.81 9.51
C SER A 260 -1.42 -10.22 9.58
N PHE A 261 -0.70 -10.00 8.48
CA PHE A 261 0.75 -9.97 8.48
C PHE A 261 1.25 -8.55 8.20
N GLU A 262 2.46 -8.25 8.66
CA GLU A 262 3.26 -7.11 8.24
C GLU A 262 4.64 -7.62 7.87
N ARG A 263 5.11 -7.26 6.68
CA ARG A 263 6.36 -7.75 6.10
C ARG A 263 7.18 -6.58 5.56
N GLN A 264 8.40 -6.45 6.07
CA GLN A 264 9.44 -5.60 5.50
C GLN A 264 10.20 -6.34 4.39
N LEU A 265 10.10 -5.87 3.17
CA LEU A 265 10.86 -6.35 2.03
C LEU A 265 12.32 -5.84 2.08
N PRO A 266 13.31 -6.61 1.58
CA PRO A 266 14.72 -6.24 1.51
C PRO A 266 15.05 -4.98 0.71
N SER A 267 14.18 -4.53 -0.20
CA SER A 267 14.40 -3.33 -1.00
C SER A 267 13.10 -2.64 -1.38
N VAL A 268 13.16 -1.32 -1.52
CA VAL A 268 12.07 -0.50 -2.05
C VAL A 268 11.87 -0.80 -3.53
N GLY A 269 10.60 -0.97 -3.93
CA GLY A 269 10.20 -1.17 -5.31
C GLY A 269 8.79 -0.66 -5.57
N THR A 270 8.37 -0.74 -6.83
CA THR A 270 7.02 -0.37 -7.29
C THR A 270 6.30 -1.56 -7.93
N ASP A 271 6.87 -2.76 -7.83
CA ASP A 271 6.35 -3.96 -8.46
C ASP A 271 4.93 -4.26 -7.96
N ASP A 272 4.07 -4.69 -8.87
CA ASP A 272 2.74 -5.20 -8.53
C ASP A 272 2.85 -6.49 -7.70
N ILE A 273 1.85 -6.75 -6.85
CA ILE A 273 1.80 -7.97 -6.05
C ILE A 273 1.07 -9.07 -6.84
N GLU A 274 1.77 -10.16 -7.14
CA GLU A 274 1.19 -11.37 -7.71
C GLU A 274 0.61 -12.26 -6.60
N ALA A 275 -0.64 -12.66 -6.76
CA ALA A 275 -1.34 -13.58 -5.89
C ALA A 275 -1.64 -14.90 -6.62
N ARG A 276 -1.07 -16.00 -6.12
CA ARG A 276 -1.13 -17.32 -6.76
C ARG A 276 -1.88 -18.32 -5.90
N LEU A 277 -2.97 -18.86 -6.43
CA LEU A 277 -3.65 -20.02 -5.84
C LEU A 277 -2.96 -21.28 -6.35
N MET A 278 -2.50 -22.12 -5.44
CA MET A 278 -1.58 -23.22 -5.72
C MET A 278 -2.07 -24.51 -5.10
N SER A 279 -1.87 -25.60 -5.83
CA SER A 279 -2.03 -26.95 -5.30
C SER A 279 -1.23 -27.96 -6.13
N ASN A 280 -0.73 -29.00 -5.47
CA ASN A 280 -0.12 -30.17 -6.11
C ASN A 280 -1.13 -31.13 -6.77
N GLU A 281 -2.43 -30.82 -6.73
CA GLU A 281 -3.52 -31.66 -7.24
C GLU A 281 -4.53 -30.82 -8.07
N PRO A 282 -5.45 -31.49 -8.82
CA PRO A 282 -6.58 -30.83 -9.46
C PRO A 282 -7.56 -30.22 -8.45
N SER A 283 -8.24 -29.16 -8.87
CA SER A 283 -9.26 -28.44 -8.07
C SER A 283 -10.42 -29.31 -7.57
N ALA A 284 -10.69 -30.42 -8.25
CA ALA A 284 -11.71 -31.39 -7.86
C ALA A 284 -11.31 -32.28 -6.67
N GLN A 285 -10.02 -32.29 -6.29
CA GLN A 285 -9.53 -33.04 -5.13
C GLN A 285 -9.26 -32.12 -3.95
N GLU A 286 -8.70 -30.94 -4.18
CA GLU A 286 -8.40 -29.99 -3.13
C GLU A 286 -8.29 -28.57 -3.68
N GLY A 287 -8.40 -27.59 -2.78
CA GLY A 287 -8.20 -26.21 -3.12
C GLY A 287 -8.40 -25.26 -1.94
N ILE A 288 -7.84 -24.07 -2.10
CA ILE A 288 -8.16 -22.90 -1.29
C ILE A 288 -9.28 -22.12 -1.96
N TYR A 289 -10.33 -21.80 -1.22
CA TYR A 289 -11.42 -20.94 -1.68
C TYR A 289 -11.33 -19.61 -0.93
N VAL A 290 -10.96 -18.54 -1.64
CA VAL A 290 -10.73 -17.22 -1.07
C VAL A 290 -12.06 -16.47 -0.98
N GLU A 291 -12.34 -15.91 0.18
CA GLU A 291 -13.54 -15.09 0.46
C GLU A 291 -13.23 -13.60 0.36
N ALA A 292 -12.10 -13.18 0.93
CA ALA A 292 -11.70 -11.79 0.93
C ALA A 292 -10.17 -11.67 0.94
N ILE A 293 -9.69 -10.58 0.35
CA ILE A 293 -8.29 -10.18 0.39
C ILE A 293 -8.20 -8.65 0.49
N SER A 294 -7.42 -8.17 1.45
CA SER A 294 -7.07 -6.77 1.59
C SER A 294 -5.57 -6.63 1.71
N LEU A 295 -4.96 -5.77 0.89
CA LEU A 295 -3.52 -5.53 0.87
C LEU A 295 -3.24 -4.04 0.97
N PHE A 296 -2.20 -3.72 1.74
CA PHE A 296 -1.70 -2.37 1.96
C PHE A 296 -0.20 -2.34 1.76
N VAL A 297 0.29 -1.20 1.26
CA VAL A 297 1.72 -0.96 1.07
C VAL A 297 2.10 0.41 1.63
N ARG A 298 3.36 0.55 2.04
CA ARG A 298 3.98 1.84 2.37
C ARG A 298 5.51 1.77 2.25
N ALA A 299 6.15 2.92 2.18
CA ALA A 299 7.59 3.02 2.37
C ALA A 299 7.95 3.09 3.87
N SER A 300 9.07 2.49 4.23
CA SER A 300 9.62 2.56 5.58
C SER A 300 10.15 3.96 5.88
N VAL A 301 9.95 4.40 7.12
CA VAL A 301 10.40 5.72 7.61
C VAL A 301 11.93 5.74 7.62
N GLY A 302 12.53 6.43 6.65
CA GLY A 302 13.98 6.53 6.45
C GLY A 302 14.47 6.38 5.00
N HIS A 303 13.56 6.17 4.04
CA HIS A 303 13.87 6.17 2.60
C HIS A 303 13.16 7.28 1.80
N SER A 304 12.38 8.14 2.47
CA SER A 304 12.03 9.44 1.90
C SER A 304 13.34 10.20 1.73
N GLY A 305 13.68 10.53 0.49
CA GLY A 305 14.90 11.25 0.16
C GLY A 305 14.87 12.66 0.72
N ASP A 306 15.20 12.79 2.01
CA ASP A 306 15.71 14.03 2.59
C ASP A 306 17.17 14.19 2.13
N ASP A 307 17.38 14.35 0.81
CA ASP A 307 18.53 15.10 0.31
C ASP A 307 18.14 16.60 0.36
N ASP A 308 17.81 17.07 1.57
CA ASP A 308 17.53 18.48 1.82
C ASP A 308 18.86 19.21 1.97
N ASP A 309 19.08 20.14 1.05
CA ASP A 309 20.26 20.99 0.90
C ASP A 309 20.61 21.70 2.22
N SER A 310 21.56 21.13 2.96
CA SER A 310 22.26 21.84 4.03
C SER A 310 23.72 22.08 3.62
N ALA A 311 23.89 22.81 2.52
CA ALA A 311 25.11 23.58 2.27
C ALA A 311 25.12 24.76 3.24
N GLY A 312 25.75 24.57 4.40
CA GLY A 312 25.95 25.60 5.40
C GLY A 312 26.71 26.80 4.83
N ASP A 313 26.15 27.98 5.07
CA ASP A 313 26.84 29.26 5.01
C ASP A 313 27.95 29.29 6.10
N ASP A 314 29.18 29.02 5.71
CA ASP A 314 30.35 29.41 6.50
C ASP A 314 30.76 30.85 6.10
N ASP A 315 30.23 31.81 6.87
CA ASP A 315 30.75 33.16 7.00
C ASP A 315 32.14 33.11 7.65
N ASP A 316 33.19 33.41 6.88
CA ASP A 316 34.51 33.71 7.44
C ASP A 316 35.00 35.08 6.94
N SER A 317 34.49 36.09 7.65
CA SER A 317 35.05 37.43 7.73
C SER A 317 36.48 37.39 8.31
N ALA A 318 37.50 37.56 7.45
CA ALA A 318 38.85 37.89 7.89
C ALA A 318 39.45 39.06 7.10
N GLY A 319 39.11 40.27 7.54
CA GLY A 319 39.89 41.48 7.27
C GLY A 319 40.24 42.16 8.59
N HIS A 320 41.48 42.02 9.08
CA HIS A 320 42.44 43.11 9.26
C HIS A 320 43.77 42.63 9.83
#